data_AF-A0A2R6KPB6-F1
#
_entry.id   AF-A0A2R6KPB6-F1
#
_cell.length_a   1.000
_cell.length_b   1.000
_cell.length_c   1.000
_cell.angle_alpha   90.00
_cell.angle_beta   90.00
_cell.angle_gamma   90.00
#
_symmetry.space_group_name_H-M   'P 1'
#
loop_
_entity.id
_entity.type
_entity.pdbx_description
1 polymer ?
#
loop_
_entity_poly.entity_id
_entity_poly.type
_entity_poly.pdbx_seq_one_letter_code
_entity_poly.pdbx_strand_id
1 'polypeptide(L)'
;MDSGRLGRAVRAADLVSDHATFAVDPTEQRLTVGASGDTDDVSLDFDGDDLESLDTGPDGSDPVESLYSVDYLRDIVGAVPSDVPVSVEFVGGGDGGCPLSLEHPIAEGTGTGRWLLAPRIRR
;
A
#
# COMPACT_ATOMS: atom_id res chain seq x y z
N MET A 1 -6.46 0.97 -7.01
CA MET A 1 -5.39 0.66 -7.99
C MET A 1 -5.58 -0.75 -8.54
N ASP A 2 -4.88 -1.18 -9.59
CA ASP A 2 -4.93 -2.58 -10.06
C ASP A 2 -4.00 -3.51 -9.25
N SER A 3 -4.44 -4.76 -9.05
CA SER A 3 -3.67 -5.83 -8.39
C SER A 3 -2.24 -6.03 -8.92
N GLY A 4 -2.02 -5.89 -10.22
CA GLY A 4 -0.71 -6.00 -10.86
C GLY A 4 0.24 -4.86 -10.51
N ARG A 5 -0.28 -3.64 -10.32
CA ARG A 5 0.51 -2.48 -9.84
C ARG A 5 0.96 -2.70 -8.40
N LEU A 6 0.04 -3.11 -7.52
CA LEU A 6 0.36 -3.42 -6.13
C LEU A 6 1.41 -4.54 -6.03
N GLY A 7 1.19 -5.63 -6.76
CA GLY A 7 2.13 -6.76 -6.80
C GLY A 7 3.50 -6.36 -7.34
N ARG A 8 3.57 -5.43 -8.30
CA ARG A 8 4.84 -4.89 -8.80
C ARG A 8 5.56 -4.06 -7.73
N ALA A 9 4.85 -3.19 -7.01
CA ALA A 9 5.43 -2.39 -5.94
C ALA A 9 6.00 -3.25 -4.81
N VAL A 10 5.25 -4.26 -4.37
CA VAL A 10 5.70 -5.22 -3.34
C VAL A 10 6.92 -6.01 -3.81
N ARG A 11 6.92 -6.52 -5.05
CA ARG A 11 8.08 -7.22 -5.62
C ARG A 11 9.31 -6.32 -5.73
N ALA A 12 9.13 -5.04 -6.05
CA ALA A 12 10.23 -4.10 -6.12
C ALA A 12 10.83 -3.87 -4.73
N ALA A 13 9.99 -3.70 -3.70
CA ALA A 13 10.43 -3.59 -2.32
C ALA A 13 11.18 -4.83 -1.82
N ASP A 14 10.71 -6.03 -2.17
CA ASP A 14 11.33 -7.34 -1.83
C ASP A 14 12.76 -7.50 -2.35
N LEU A 15 13.13 -6.78 -3.41
CA LEU A 15 14.52 -6.78 -3.91
C LEU A 15 15.48 -5.99 -3.04
N VAL A 16 14.96 -5.11 -2.17
CA VAL A 16 15.73 -4.05 -1.51
C VAL A 16 15.68 -4.17 0.02
N SER A 17 14.55 -4.57 0.60
CA SER A 17 14.36 -4.56 2.06
C SER A 17 13.32 -5.57 2.52
N ASP A 18 13.41 -5.99 3.78
CA ASP A 18 12.35 -6.79 4.45
C ASP A 18 11.10 -5.95 4.80
N HIS A 19 11.19 -4.62 4.61
CA HIS A 19 10.12 -3.68 4.94
C HIS A 19 9.80 -2.74 3.77
N ALA A 20 8.52 -2.48 3.58
CA ALA A 20 8.01 -1.52 2.61
C ALA A 20 7.31 -0.36 3.35
N THR A 21 7.59 0.85 2.90
CA THR A 21 6.89 2.07 3.31
C THR A 21 5.75 2.32 2.33
N PHE A 22 4.56 2.57 2.84
CA PHE A 22 3.47 3.14 2.06
C PHE A 22 3.19 4.54 2.61
N ALA A 23 3.14 5.53 1.71
CA ALA A 23 2.94 6.93 2.06
C ALA A 23 1.91 7.57 1.14
N VAL A 24 1.06 8.45 1.67
CA VAL A 24 0.13 9.27 0.88
C VAL A 24 0.46 10.74 1.11
N ASP A 25 0.75 11.45 0.03
CA ASP A 25 0.90 12.90 0.02
C ASP A 25 -0.42 13.55 -0.46
N PRO A 26 -1.12 14.30 0.42
CA PRO A 26 -2.38 14.96 0.09
C PRO A 26 -2.19 16.19 -0.83
N THR A 27 -1.01 16.81 -0.81
CA THR A 27 -0.70 17.97 -1.65
C THR A 27 -0.46 17.52 -3.09
N GLU A 28 0.32 16.46 -3.26
CA GLU A 28 0.64 15.88 -4.56
C GLU A 28 -0.44 14.91 -5.08
N GLN A 29 -1.42 14.55 -4.25
CA GLN A 29 -2.41 13.51 -4.52
C GLN A 29 -1.75 12.22 -5.04
N ARG A 30 -0.75 11.76 -4.27
CA ARG A 30 0.14 10.66 -4.65
C ARG A 30 0.20 9.61 -3.57
N LEU A 31 0.14 8.34 -3.98
CA LEU A 31 0.54 7.20 -3.16
C LEU A 31 1.94 6.76 -3.58
N THR A 32 2.85 6.67 -2.62
CA THR A 32 4.20 6.15 -2.82
C THR A 32 4.37 4.84 -2.07
N VAL A 33 4.92 3.84 -2.75
CA VAL A 33 5.36 2.58 -2.15
C VAL A 33 6.86 2.45 -2.38
N GLY A 34 7.62 2.39 -1.30
CA GLY A 34 9.07 2.35 -1.38
C GLY A 34 9.72 1.45 -0.35
N ALA A 35 10.99 1.14 -0.56
CA ALA A 35 11.82 0.40 0.37
C ALA A 35 13.25 0.90 0.28
N SER A 36 13.94 0.88 1.42
CA SER A 36 15.32 1.33 1.58
C SER A 36 16.14 0.19 2.16
N GLY A 37 17.24 -0.14 1.50
CA GLY A 37 18.21 -1.15 1.90
C GLY A 37 19.57 -0.50 2.20
N ASP A 38 20.59 -1.32 2.41
CA ASP A 38 21.92 -0.81 2.79
C ASP A 38 22.64 -0.06 1.65
N THR A 39 22.34 -0.39 0.40
CA THR A 39 23.04 0.13 -0.80
C THR A 39 22.09 0.71 -1.84
N ASP A 40 20.86 0.21 -1.88
CA ASP A 40 19.89 0.54 -2.92
C ASP A 40 18.57 0.98 -2.27
N ASP A 41 17.83 1.81 -3.01
CA ASP A 41 16.49 2.27 -2.65
C ASP A 41 15.56 2.07 -3.85
N VAL A 42 14.28 1.85 -3.57
CA VAL A 42 13.25 1.78 -4.59
C VAL A 42 12.04 2.59 -4.17
N SER A 43 11.45 3.32 -5.12
CA SER A 43 10.23 4.09 -4.92
C SER A 43 9.36 3.97 -6.17
N LEU A 44 8.10 3.64 -5.97
CA LEU A 44 7.08 3.65 -7.00
C LEU A 44 5.99 4.62 -6.58
N ASP A 45 5.71 5.57 -7.45
CA ASP A 45 4.71 6.60 -7.24
C ASP A 45 3.50 6.31 -8.12
N PHE A 46 2.32 6.48 -7.54
CA PHE A 46 1.03 6.26 -8.19
C PHE A 46 0.18 7.51 -7.99
N ASP A 47 -0.22 8.13 -9.11
CA ASP A 47 -1.06 9.33 -9.14
C ASP A 47 -2.36 9.08 -9.94
N GLY A 48 -3.05 10.14 -10.37
CA GLY A 48 -4.36 10.06 -11.03
C GLY A 48 -4.42 9.19 -12.29
N ASP A 49 -3.30 8.97 -13.00
CA ASP A 49 -3.28 8.06 -14.15
C ASP A 49 -3.13 6.58 -13.73
N ASP A 50 -2.68 6.35 -12.49
CA ASP A 50 -2.47 5.03 -11.91
C ASP A 50 -3.57 4.56 -10.97
N LEU A 51 -4.38 5.50 -10.48
CA LEU A 51 -5.40 5.30 -9.47
C LEU A 51 -6.78 5.59 -10.04
N GLU A 52 -7.75 4.73 -9.73
CA GLU A 52 -9.17 5.01 -10.05
C GLU A 52 -9.70 6.17 -9.21
N SER A 53 -9.26 6.22 -7.95
CA SER A 53 -9.53 7.31 -7.01
C SER A 53 -8.44 7.34 -5.95
N LEU A 54 -8.26 8.53 -5.36
CA LEU A 54 -7.48 8.74 -4.16
C LEU A 54 -8.27 9.67 -3.25
N ASP A 55 -8.61 9.20 -2.06
CA ASP A 55 -9.25 10.00 -1.02
C ASP A 55 -8.20 10.26 0.06
N THR A 56 -7.91 11.54 0.30
CA THR A 56 -6.93 11.98 1.30
C THR A 56 -7.60 12.66 2.50
N GLY A 57 -8.89 12.41 2.71
CA GLY A 57 -9.69 13.06 3.73
C GLY A 57 -10.00 14.52 3.40
N PRO A 58 -10.66 15.25 4.33
CA PRO A 58 -10.92 16.68 4.18
C PRO A 58 -9.62 17.49 4.01
N ASP A 59 -9.72 18.59 3.26
CA ASP A 59 -8.61 19.45 2.80
C ASP A 59 -7.47 19.58 3.84
N GLY A 60 -6.30 18.99 3.54
CA GLY A 60 -5.08 19.17 4.33
C GLY A 60 -4.93 18.24 5.55
N SER A 61 -5.49 17.03 5.52
CA SER A 61 -5.12 15.97 6.47
C SER A 61 -3.59 15.77 6.45
N ASP A 62 -2.98 15.42 7.58
CA ASP A 62 -1.53 15.21 7.65
C ASP A 62 -1.10 14.08 6.69
N PRO A 63 0.10 14.18 6.06
CA PRO A 63 0.62 13.09 5.26
C PRO A 63 0.70 11.81 6.11
N VAL A 64 0.23 10.70 5.55
CA VAL A 64 0.25 9.41 6.22
C VAL A 64 1.41 8.61 5.68
N GLU A 65 2.26 8.10 6.57
CA GLU A 65 3.32 7.16 6.24
C GLU A 65 3.29 5.99 7.21
N SER A 66 3.45 4.76 6.71
CA SER A 66 3.54 3.58 7.55
C SER A 66 4.43 2.50 6.94
N LEU A 67 5.14 1.79 7.82
CA LEU A 67 6.07 0.72 7.46
C LEU A 67 5.41 -0.65 7.66
N TYR A 68 5.60 -1.57 6.73
CA TYR A 68 5.01 -2.91 6.76
C TYR A 68 6.03 -3.97 6.38
N SER A 69 5.80 -5.21 6.83
CA SER A 69 6.67 -6.35 6.49
C SER A 69 6.38 -6.83 5.06
N VAL A 70 7.42 -6.95 4.25
CA VAL A 70 7.32 -7.39 2.85
C VAL A 70 6.86 -8.83 2.75
N ASP A 71 7.28 -9.72 3.65
CA ASP A 71 6.82 -11.12 3.65
C ASP A 71 5.29 -11.23 3.72
N TYR A 72 4.66 -10.48 4.64
CA TYR A 72 3.20 -10.46 4.73
C TYR A 72 2.55 -9.82 3.50
N LEU A 73 3.12 -8.74 2.98
CA LEU A 73 2.62 -8.12 1.75
C LEU A 73 2.70 -9.08 0.56
N ARG A 74 3.78 -9.86 0.44
CA ARG A 74 3.97 -10.87 -0.61
C ARG A 74 2.91 -11.96 -0.53
N ASP A 75 2.63 -12.45 0.67
CA ASP A 75 1.58 -13.45 0.89
C ASP A 75 0.20 -12.91 0.53
N ILE A 76 -0.09 -11.65 0.92
CA ILE A 76 -1.36 -10.98 0.58
C ILE A 76 -1.48 -10.80 -0.94
N VAL A 77 -0.51 -10.16 -1.61
CA VAL A 77 -0.61 -9.93 -3.06
C VAL A 77 -0.60 -11.22 -3.88
N GLY A 78 -0.02 -12.30 -3.35
CA GLY A 78 -0.08 -13.63 -3.94
C GLY A 78 -1.46 -14.29 -3.82
N ALA A 79 -2.26 -13.90 -2.82
CA ALA A 79 -3.62 -14.39 -2.61
C ALA A 79 -4.69 -13.56 -3.32
N VAL A 80 -4.40 -12.31 -3.68
CA VAL A 80 -5.31 -11.44 -4.45
C VAL A 80 -5.39 -11.95 -5.91
N PRO A 81 -6.59 -12.12 -6.48
CA PRO A 81 -6.75 -12.46 -7.89
C PRO A 81 -6.04 -11.45 -8.82
N SER A 82 -5.61 -11.90 -9.99
CA SER A 82 -5.05 -10.99 -11.00
C SER A 82 -6.14 -10.18 -11.69
N ASP A 83 -5.77 -9.00 -12.20
CA ASP A 83 -6.64 -8.10 -12.98
C ASP A 83 -7.91 -7.64 -12.24
N VAL A 84 -7.83 -7.50 -10.91
CA VAL A 84 -8.90 -6.92 -10.09
C VAL A 84 -8.46 -5.61 -9.44
N PRO A 85 -9.41 -4.67 -9.21
CA PRO A 85 -9.12 -3.48 -8.43
C PRO A 85 -8.85 -3.84 -6.96
N VAL A 86 -7.86 -3.18 -6.38
CA VAL A 86 -7.49 -3.25 -4.97
C VAL A 86 -7.60 -1.85 -4.38
N SER A 87 -8.39 -1.74 -3.32
CA SER A 87 -8.48 -0.56 -2.47
C SER A 87 -7.40 -0.64 -1.39
N VAL A 88 -6.63 0.44 -1.24
CA VAL A 88 -5.58 0.57 -0.22
C VAL A 88 -6.01 1.67 0.73
N GLU A 89 -6.20 1.33 1.99
CA GLU A 89 -6.69 2.26 3.01
C GLU A 89 -5.81 2.21 4.25
N PHE A 90 -5.47 3.37 4.80
CA PHE A 90 -4.78 3.51 6.07
C PHE A 90 -5.82 3.72 7.17
N VAL A 91 -6.00 2.73 8.04
CA VAL A 91 -7.13 2.68 8.98
C VAL A 91 -6.70 3.19 10.36
N GLY A 92 -7.14 4.40 10.72
CA GLY A 92 -6.79 5.02 11.99
C GLY A 92 -5.28 5.23 12.14
N GLY A 93 -4.76 5.18 13.37
CA GLY A 93 -3.31 5.23 13.62
C GLY A 93 -2.88 6.24 14.70
N GLY A 94 -1.58 6.26 14.97
CA GLY A 94 -0.91 7.15 15.93
C GLY A 94 0.61 7.06 15.74
N ASP A 95 1.39 7.32 16.79
CA ASP A 95 2.87 7.37 16.70
C ASP A 95 3.55 6.10 16.13
N GLY A 96 2.85 4.96 16.13
CA GLY A 96 3.35 3.68 15.60
C GLY A 96 2.99 3.37 14.14
N GLY A 97 2.35 4.32 13.43
CA GLY A 97 1.79 4.12 12.10
C GLY A 97 0.34 3.65 12.09
N CYS A 98 -0.17 3.39 10.90
CA CYS A 98 -1.54 3.01 10.61
C CYS A 98 -1.59 1.55 10.16
N PRO A 99 -2.59 0.76 10.59
CA PRO A 99 -2.94 -0.48 9.90
C PRO A 99 -3.29 -0.26 8.43
N LEU A 100 -2.78 -1.14 7.55
CA LEU A 100 -3.14 -1.16 6.13
C LEU A 100 -4.32 -2.11 5.91
N SER A 101 -5.43 -1.58 5.41
CA SER A 101 -6.54 -2.36 4.89
C SER A 101 -6.39 -2.51 3.38
N LEU A 102 -6.50 -3.75 2.89
CA LEU A 102 -6.50 -4.07 1.47
C LEU A 102 -7.79 -4.81 1.15
N GLU A 103 -8.64 -4.20 0.32
CA GLU A 103 -9.91 -4.77 -0.11
C GLU A 103 -9.91 -5.04 -1.61
N HIS A 104 -10.48 -6.16 -2.01
CA HIS A 104 -10.62 -6.54 -3.42
C HIS A 104 -11.90 -7.37 -3.62
N PRO A 105 -12.49 -7.34 -4.83
CA PRO A 105 -13.62 -8.20 -5.13
C PRO A 105 -13.20 -9.67 -5.17
N ILE A 106 -14.12 -10.55 -4.78
CA ILE A 106 -14.03 -12.01 -4.92
C ILE A 106 -15.34 -12.53 -5.51
N ALA A 107 -15.33 -13.79 -5.98
CA ALA A 107 -16.50 -14.45 -6.54
C ALA A 107 -17.21 -13.56 -7.60
N GLU A 108 -16.44 -13.08 -8.59
CA GLU A 108 -16.95 -12.22 -9.67
C GLU A 108 -17.65 -10.94 -9.17
N GLY A 109 -17.18 -10.38 -8.05
CA GLY A 109 -17.72 -9.15 -7.46
C GLY A 109 -18.90 -9.35 -6.52
N THR A 110 -19.31 -10.59 -6.26
CA THR A 110 -20.40 -10.89 -5.32
C THR A 110 -19.96 -10.92 -3.85
N GLY A 111 -18.67 -10.83 -3.58
CA GLY A 111 -18.13 -10.66 -2.24
C GLY A 111 -16.87 -9.79 -2.20
N THR A 112 -16.41 -9.50 -0.99
CA THR A 112 -15.21 -8.70 -0.72
C THR A 112 -14.21 -9.51 0.10
N GLY A 113 -12.99 -9.68 -0.44
CA GLY A 113 -11.84 -10.12 0.33
C GLY A 113 -11.23 -8.92 1.04
N ARG A 114 -10.94 -9.05 2.34
CA ARG A 114 -10.29 -8.01 3.13
C ARG A 114 -9.11 -8.54 3.92
N TRP A 115 -7.99 -7.85 3.81
CA TRP A 115 -6.78 -8.09 4.59
C TRP A 115 -6.53 -6.88 5.48
N LEU A 116 -6.03 -7.11 6.70
CA LEU A 116 -5.61 -6.05 7.60
C LEU A 116 -4.18 -6.36 8.08
N LEU A 117 -3.25 -5.44 7.81
CA LEU A 117 -1.84 -5.59 8.13
C LEU A 117 -1.43 -4.52 9.14
N ALA A 118 -0.92 -4.96 10.29
CA ALA A 118 -0.41 -4.05 11.30
C ALA A 118 0.89 -3.37 10.85
N PRO A 119 1.10 -2.09 11.20
CA PRO A 119 2.34 -1.40 10.91
C PRO A 119 3.49 -1.94 11.78
N ARG A 120 4.71 -1.75 11.30
CA ARG A 120 5.95 -1.93 12.04
C ARG A 120 6.41 -0.58 12.58
N ILE A 121 6.90 -0.57 13.82
CA ILE A 121 7.40 0.63 14.46
C ILE A 121 8.79 0.95 13.91
N ARG A 122 9.00 2.16 13.38
CA ARG A 122 10.34 2.72 13.17
C ARG A 122 10.85 3.23 14.53
N ARG A 123 12.04 2.81 14.95
CA ARG A 123 12.68 3.30 16.18
C ARG A 123 13.85 4.19 15.84
#